data_AF-A0A496ZGW7-F1
#
_entry.id   AF-A0A496ZGW7-F1
#
_cell.length_a   1.000
_cell.length_b   1.000
_cell.length_c   1.000
_cell.angle_alpha   90.00
_cell.angle_beta   90.00
_cell.angle_gamma   90.00
#
_symmetry.space_group_name_H-M   'P 1'
#
loop_
_entity.id
_entity.type
_entity.pdbx_description
1 polymer ?
#
loop_
_entity_poly.entity_id
_entity_poly.type
_entity_poly.pdbx_seq_one_letter_code
_entity_poly.pdbx_strand_id
1 'polypeptide(L)'
;MKDSIPNLLSGFRLIAAPLMLYLSWMGCRITFLALLVLALLSDAIDGFIARRLNINSDIGAKLDSWGDLATYLTVPICIWWLWPEIVKQEALFVIIVLGAYIVPLIAGFARFRKLPSYHTWGAKISAVLMSIAVFTLLMTDISLPFRCAALVQALVACEEVAITLKLPELKSNVRSVWHVKKINNRDRRHT
;
A
#
# COMPACT_ATOMS: atom_id res chain seq x y z
N MET A 1 -8.56 16.67 -21.80
CA MET A 1 -7.13 16.78 -21.39
C MET A 1 -6.90 16.77 -19.87
N LYS A 2 -7.93 16.88 -19.01
CA LYS A 2 -7.76 16.82 -17.54
C LYS A 2 -7.47 15.40 -17.01
N ASP A 3 -7.90 14.38 -17.74
CA ASP A 3 -7.79 12.97 -17.33
C ASP A 3 -6.41 12.35 -17.61
N SER A 4 -5.53 13.07 -18.32
CA SER A 4 -4.26 12.53 -18.80
C SER A 4 -3.16 12.49 -17.74
N ILE A 5 -3.21 13.38 -16.73
CA ILE A 5 -2.12 13.51 -15.75
C ILE A 5 -2.09 12.31 -14.79
N PRO A 6 -3.20 11.88 -14.14
CA PRO A 6 -3.19 10.69 -13.30
C PRO A 6 -2.79 9.44 -14.09
N ASN A 7 -3.32 9.30 -15.31
CA ASN A 7 -3.00 8.14 -16.17
C ASN A 7 -1.52 8.09 -16.56
N LEU A 8 -0.87 9.25 -16.76
CA LEU A 8 0.56 9.32 -17.05
C LEU A 8 1.40 8.91 -15.84
N LEU A 9 0.99 9.28 -14.63
CA LEU A 9 1.68 8.93 -13.38
C LEU A 9 1.52 7.44 -13.03
N SER A 10 0.33 6.87 -13.22
CA SER A 10 0.12 5.42 -13.10
C SER A 10 0.89 4.65 -14.17
N GLY A 11 0.92 5.16 -15.42
CA GLY A 11 1.72 4.59 -16.50
C GLY A 11 3.22 4.65 -16.22
N PHE A 12 3.71 5.74 -15.61
CA PHE A 12 5.08 5.86 -15.16
C PHE A 12 5.44 4.76 -14.16
N ARG A 13 4.60 4.47 -13.16
CA ARG A 13 4.85 3.38 -12.19
C ARG A 13 4.94 2.01 -12.87
N LEU A 14 4.10 1.76 -13.88
CA LEU A 14 4.12 0.51 -14.64
C LEU A 14 5.43 0.31 -15.42
N ILE A 15 6.03 1.41 -15.92
CA ILE A 15 7.36 1.40 -16.58
C ILE A 15 8.50 1.39 -15.56
N ALA A 16 8.32 2.07 -14.42
CA ALA A 16 9.30 2.10 -13.35
C ALA A 16 9.52 0.70 -12.74
N ALA A 17 8.49 -0.15 -12.68
CA ALA A 17 8.60 -1.51 -12.17
C ALA A 17 9.69 -2.36 -12.87
N PRO A 18 9.66 -2.63 -14.19
CA PRO A 18 10.72 -3.38 -14.85
C PRO A 18 12.08 -2.67 -14.78
N LEU A 19 12.11 -1.33 -14.77
CA LEU A 19 13.35 -0.58 -14.61
C LEU A 19 13.96 -0.76 -13.21
N MET A 20 13.14 -0.79 -12.16
CA MET A 20 13.58 -1.09 -10.79
C MET A 20 14.16 -2.50 -10.69
N LEU A 21 13.55 -3.50 -11.33
CA LEU A 21 14.10 -4.86 -11.41
C LEU A 21 15.46 -4.88 -12.12
N TYR A 22 15.59 -4.18 -13.24
CA TYR A 22 16.86 -4.08 -13.96
C TYR A 22 17.95 -3.39 -13.12
N LEU A 23 17.64 -2.25 -12.49
CA LEU A 23 18.59 -1.51 -11.66
C LEU A 23 19.02 -2.31 -10.41
N SER A 24 18.09 -3.02 -9.80
CA SER A 24 18.38 -3.89 -8.65
C SER A 24 19.25 -5.08 -9.04
N TRP A 25 18.97 -5.71 -10.19
CA TRP A 25 19.81 -6.77 -10.75
C TRP A 25 21.24 -6.29 -11.04
N MET A 26 21.39 -5.07 -11.53
CA MET A 26 22.70 -4.43 -11.77
C MET A 26 23.41 -3.94 -10.49
N GLY A 27 22.78 -4.05 -9.32
CA GLY A 27 23.36 -3.59 -8.06
C GLY A 27 23.33 -2.06 -7.85
N CYS A 28 22.60 -1.31 -8.68
CA CYS A 28 22.58 0.16 -8.66
C CYS A 28 21.69 0.72 -7.54
N ARG A 29 22.14 0.61 -6.28
CA ARG A 29 21.37 0.99 -5.08
C ARG A 29 20.83 2.42 -5.10
N ILE A 30 21.68 3.42 -5.38
CA ILE A 30 21.30 4.84 -5.32
C ILE A 30 20.24 5.17 -6.38
N THR A 31 20.46 4.70 -7.62
CA THR A 31 19.54 4.91 -8.74
C THR A 31 18.19 4.22 -8.48
N PHE A 32 18.22 3.01 -7.92
CA PHE A 32 17.00 2.32 -7.48
C PHE A 32 16.23 3.13 -6.43
N LEU A 33 16.91 3.63 -5.39
CA LEU A 33 16.26 4.44 -4.35
C LEU A 33 15.67 5.74 -4.91
N ALA A 34 16.39 6.41 -5.81
CA ALA A 34 15.89 7.61 -6.49
C ALA A 34 14.62 7.31 -7.30
N LEU A 35 14.62 6.22 -8.08
CA LEU A 35 13.46 5.80 -8.84
C LEU A 35 12.27 5.40 -7.95
N LEU A 36 12.55 4.72 -6.83
CA LEU A 36 11.53 4.37 -5.83
C LEU A 36 10.89 5.61 -5.21
N VAL A 37 11.68 6.62 -4.84
CA VAL A 37 11.16 7.90 -4.34
C VAL A 37 10.27 8.56 -5.38
N LEU A 38 10.70 8.60 -6.65
CA LEU A 38 9.90 9.18 -7.73
C LEU A 38 8.58 8.42 -7.93
N ALA A 39 8.58 7.09 -7.83
CA ALA A 39 7.38 6.27 -7.93
C ALA A 39 6.39 6.55 -6.78
N LEU A 40 6.89 6.61 -5.54
CA LEU A 40 6.07 6.91 -4.36
C LEU A 40 5.51 8.34 -4.38
N LEU A 41 6.30 9.31 -4.82
CA LEU A 41 5.83 10.69 -4.98
C LEU A 41 4.78 10.81 -6.09
N SER A 42 4.94 10.07 -7.18
CA SER A 42 3.97 10.05 -8.28
C SER A 42 2.60 9.56 -7.81
N ASP A 43 2.56 8.47 -7.04
CA ASP A 43 1.34 7.94 -6.40
C ASP A 43 0.69 8.94 -5.43
N ALA A 44 1.50 9.58 -4.57
CA ALA A 44 0.96 10.58 -3.66
C ALA A 44 0.32 11.77 -4.41
N ILE A 45 0.94 12.19 -5.53
CA ILE A 45 0.48 13.30 -6.36
C ILE A 45 -0.75 12.93 -7.17
N ASP A 46 -0.78 11.76 -7.84
CA ASP A 46 -1.95 11.35 -8.62
C ASP A 46 -3.19 11.20 -7.73
N GLY A 47 -3.05 10.59 -6.55
CA GLY A 47 -4.13 10.42 -5.60
C GLY A 47 -4.60 11.76 -5.05
N PHE A 48 -3.72 12.77 -4.93
CA PHE A 48 -4.11 14.13 -4.56
C PHE A 48 -4.86 14.85 -5.69
N ILE A 49 -4.37 14.77 -6.93
CA ILE A 49 -4.95 15.41 -8.10
C ILE A 49 -6.32 14.82 -8.41
N ALA A 50 -6.46 13.49 -8.42
CA ALA A 50 -7.72 12.80 -8.68
C ALA A 50 -8.81 13.22 -7.68
N ARG A 51 -8.45 13.30 -6.38
CA ARG A 51 -9.36 13.77 -5.31
C ARG A 51 -9.76 15.23 -5.45
N ARG A 52 -8.85 16.11 -5.89
CA ARG A 52 -9.14 17.54 -6.06
C ARG A 52 -9.98 17.84 -7.30
N LEU A 53 -9.82 17.05 -8.36
CA LEU A 53 -10.47 17.32 -9.64
C LEU A 53 -11.75 16.49 -9.87
N ASN A 54 -12.12 15.59 -8.95
CA ASN A 54 -13.25 14.66 -9.10
C ASN A 54 -13.20 13.86 -10.43
N ILE A 55 -11.98 13.56 -10.89
CA ILE A 55 -11.77 12.81 -12.12
C ILE A 55 -11.75 11.33 -11.77
N ASN A 56 -12.86 10.66 -12.02
CA ASN A 56 -13.00 9.21 -11.86
C ASN A 56 -13.21 8.60 -13.25
N SER A 57 -12.12 8.31 -13.95
CA SER A 57 -12.16 7.51 -15.19
C SER A 57 -11.96 6.04 -14.86
N ASP A 58 -12.82 5.17 -15.38
CA ASP A 58 -12.70 3.71 -15.20
C ASP A 58 -11.37 3.15 -15.74
N ILE A 59 -10.86 3.76 -16.81
CA ILE A 59 -9.57 3.37 -17.41
C ILE A 59 -8.42 3.80 -16.50
N GLY A 60 -8.48 5.02 -15.97
CA GLY A 60 -7.49 5.53 -15.03
C GLY A 60 -7.43 4.73 -13.75
N ALA A 61 -8.58 4.42 -13.15
CA ALA A 61 -8.66 3.59 -11.95
C ALA A 61 -8.07 2.18 -12.14
N LYS A 62 -8.29 1.57 -13.31
CA LYS A 62 -7.66 0.29 -13.66
C LYS A 62 -6.14 0.42 -13.78
N LEU A 63 -5.65 1.40 -14.55
CA LEU A 63 -4.21 1.64 -14.74
C LEU A 63 -3.49 1.91 -13.41
N ASP A 64 -4.11 2.69 -12.55
CA ASP A 64 -3.65 2.98 -11.19
C ASP A 64 -3.49 1.69 -10.38
N SER A 65 -4.52 0.85 -10.37
CA SER A 65 -4.49 -0.45 -9.68
C SER A 65 -3.40 -1.38 -10.22
N TRP A 66 -3.16 -1.38 -11.53
CA TRP A 66 -2.07 -2.16 -12.15
C TRP A 66 -0.69 -1.60 -11.80
N GLY A 67 -0.52 -0.27 -11.79
CA GLY A 67 0.73 0.40 -11.41
C GLY A 67 1.08 0.16 -9.94
N ASP A 68 0.08 0.20 -9.06
CA ASP A 68 0.20 -0.16 -7.65
C ASP A 68 0.63 -1.61 -7.48
N LEU A 69 -0.10 -2.54 -8.11
CA LEU A 69 0.21 -3.96 -8.03
C LEU A 69 1.64 -4.24 -8.53
N ALA A 70 2.04 -3.64 -9.65
CA ALA A 70 3.39 -3.78 -10.19
C ALA A 70 4.45 -3.29 -9.20
N THR A 71 4.22 -2.14 -8.56
CA THR A 71 5.14 -1.57 -7.58
C THR A 71 5.21 -2.44 -6.32
N TYR A 72 4.07 -2.86 -5.77
CA TYR A 72 4.00 -3.69 -4.56
C TYR A 72 4.66 -5.07 -4.73
N LEU A 73 4.60 -5.66 -5.93
CA LEU A 73 5.28 -6.93 -6.21
C LEU A 73 6.78 -6.73 -6.47
N THR A 74 7.14 -5.65 -7.15
CA THR A 74 8.52 -5.40 -7.58
C THR A 74 9.43 -4.99 -6.44
N VAL A 75 8.99 -4.05 -5.60
CA VAL A 75 9.86 -3.43 -4.58
C VAL A 75 10.44 -4.45 -3.59
N PRO A 76 9.66 -5.41 -3.03
CA PRO A 76 10.22 -6.44 -2.15
C PRO A 76 11.31 -7.30 -2.82
N ILE A 77 11.14 -7.64 -4.10
CA ILE A 77 12.11 -8.42 -4.88
C ILE A 77 13.41 -7.61 -5.05
N CYS A 78 13.29 -6.35 -5.45
CA CYS A 78 14.44 -5.45 -5.61
C CYS A 78 15.21 -5.27 -4.29
N ILE A 79 14.49 -5.11 -3.17
CA ILE A 79 15.10 -4.97 -1.84
C ILE A 79 15.86 -6.25 -1.47
N TRP A 80 15.27 -7.44 -1.72
CA TRP A 80 15.94 -8.72 -1.50
C TRP A 80 17.24 -8.86 -2.31
N TRP A 81 17.24 -8.45 -3.58
CA TRP A 81 18.44 -8.52 -4.42
C TRP A 81 19.54 -7.54 -3.99
N LEU A 82 19.17 -6.32 -3.61
CA LEU A 82 20.14 -5.26 -3.29
C LEU A 82 20.69 -5.34 -1.85
N TRP A 83 19.85 -5.78 -0.90
CA TRP A 83 20.17 -5.86 0.53
C TRP A 83 19.73 -7.20 1.16
N PRO A 84 20.19 -8.36 0.65
CA PRO A 84 19.77 -9.67 1.16
C PRO A 84 20.10 -9.86 2.64
N GLU A 85 21.24 -9.33 3.10
CA GLU A 85 21.66 -9.47 4.50
C GLU A 85 20.77 -8.69 5.46
N ILE A 86 20.37 -7.46 5.11
CA ILE A 86 19.41 -6.67 5.91
C ILE A 86 18.07 -7.40 5.98
N VAL A 87 17.59 -7.95 4.86
CA VAL A 87 16.31 -8.67 4.83
C VAL A 87 16.36 -9.95 5.67
N LYS A 88 17.49 -10.68 5.65
CA LYS A 88 17.68 -11.87 6.50
C LYS A 88 17.72 -11.50 7.98
N GLN A 89 18.41 -10.43 8.35
CA GLN A 89 18.50 -9.96 9.74
C GLN A 89 17.12 -9.53 10.27
N GLU A 90 16.33 -8.85 9.45
CA GLU A 90 15.00 -8.35 9.81
C GLU A 90 13.86 -9.27 9.34
N ALA A 91 14.15 -10.55 9.06
CA ALA A 91 13.22 -11.48 8.42
C ALA A 91 11.88 -11.62 9.17
N LEU A 92 11.91 -11.63 10.51
CA LEU A 92 10.71 -11.66 11.33
C LEU A 92 9.78 -10.46 11.00
N PHE A 93 10.33 -9.26 10.96
CA PHE A 93 9.56 -8.03 10.71
C PHE A 93 9.13 -7.92 9.25
N VAL A 94 9.95 -8.41 8.32
CA VAL A 94 9.58 -8.51 6.90
C VAL A 94 8.38 -9.45 6.71
N ILE A 95 8.40 -10.62 7.37
CA ILE A 95 7.26 -11.55 7.36
C ILE A 95 6.02 -10.91 7.98
N ILE A 96 6.17 -10.15 9.08
CA ILE A 96 5.06 -9.41 9.69
C ILE A 96 4.46 -8.41 8.69
N VAL A 97 5.28 -7.63 8.00
CA VAL A 97 4.80 -6.64 7.01
C VAL A 97 4.08 -7.32 5.84
N LEU A 98 4.67 -8.39 5.27
CA LEU A 98 4.05 -9.14 4.18
C LEU A 98 2.73 -9.78 4.63
N GLY A 99 2.70 -10.38 5.82
CA GLY A 99 1.49 -10.96 6.41
C GLY A 99 0.42 -9.89 6.66
N ALA A 100 0.80 -8.73 7.18
CA ALA A 100 -0.10 -7.61 7.41
C ALA A 100 -0.71 -7.04 6.11
N TYR A 101 -0.05 -7.21 4.97
CA TYR A 101 -0.61 -6.86 3.66
C TYR A 101 -1.54 -7.96 3.11
N ILE A 102 -1.12 -9.23 3.20
CA ILE A 102 -1.82 -10.36 2.57
C ILE A 102 -3.07 -10.79 3.37
N VAL A 103 -3.00 -10.80 4.71
CA VAL A 103 -4.09 -11.32 5.56
C VAL A 103 -5.40 -10.55 5.39
N PRO A 104 -5.43 -9.19 5.40
CA PRO A 104 -6.66 -8.44 5.14
C PRO A 104 -7.25 -8.71 3.75
N LEU A 105 -6.38 -8.86 2.73
CA LEU A 105 -6.81 -9.18 1.35
C LEU A 105 -7.49 -10.55 1.29
N ILE A 106 -6.89 -11.58 1.89
CA ILE A 106 -7.47 -12.93 1.96
C ILE A 106 -8.78 -12.90 2.74
N ALA A 107 -8.83 -12.22 3.88
CA ALA A 107 -10.04 -12.14 4.70
C ALA A 107 -11.20 -11.47 3.94
N GLY A 108 -10.93 -10.36 3.23
CA GLY A 108 -11.94 -9.70 2.42
C GLY A 108 -12.38 -10.53 1.22
N PHE A 109 -11.45 -11.19 0.54
CA PHE A 109 -11.77 -12.07 -0.58
C PHE A 109 -12.59 -13.29 -0.15
N ALA A 110 -12.20 -13.96 0.95
CA ALA A 110 -12.91 -15.11 1.49
C ALA A 110 -14.36 -14.75 1.89
N ARG A 111 -14.58 -13.56 2.44
CA ARG A 111 -15.90 -13.13 2.90
C ARG A 111 -16.79 -12.59 1.78
N PHE A 112 -16.25 -11.72 0.92
CA PHE A 112 -17.05 -10.95 -0.05
C PHE A 112 -16.82 -11.36 -1.51
N ARG A 113 -15.89 -12.30 -1.77
CA ARG A 113 -15.40 -12.68 -3.12
C ARG A 113 -14.91 -11.48 -3.94
N LYS A 114 -14.46 -10.43 -3.25
CA LYS A 114 -13.96 -9.17 -3.82
C LYS A 114 -12.76 -8.70 -3.00
N LEU A 115 -11.81 -8.04 -3.66
CA LEU A 115 -10.66 -7.45 -2.97
C LEU A 115 -11.13 -6.25 -2.15
N PRO A 116 -10.88 -6.23 -0.83
CA PRO A 116 -11.24 -5.10 0.00
C PRO A 116 -10.32 -3.92 -0.31
N SER A 117 -10.89 -2.72 -0.38
CA SER A 117 -10.15 -1.46 -0.48
C SER A 117 -10.58 -0.57 0.68
N TYR A 118 -10.04 -0.85 1.87
CA TYR A 118 -10.37 -0.07 3.06
C TYR A 118 -9.47 1.15 3.16
N HIS A 119 -10.06 2.34 3.08
CA HIS A 119 -9.34 3.60 3.24
C HIS A 119 -9.34 4.05 4.70
N THR A 120 -8.78 3.23 5.59
CA THR A 120 -8.68 3.56 7.02
C THR A 120 -7.66 4.68 7.24
N TRP A 121 -7.85 5.48 8.29
CA TRP A 121 -6.82 6.45 8.70
C TRP A 121 -5.53 5.76 9.14
N GLY A 122 -5.65 4.59 9.78
CA GLY A 122 -4.53 3.74 10.17
C GLY A 122 -3.66 3.35 8.98
N ALA A 123 -4.26 2.89 7.88
CA ALA A 123 -3.52 2.52 6.67
C ALA A 123 -2.70 3.67 6.09
N LYS A 124 -3.25 4.89 6.05
CA LYS A 124 -2.53 6.08 5.55
C LYS A 124 -1.34 6.43 6.43
N ILE A 125 -1.53 6.44 7.74
CA ILE A 125 -0.46 6.75 8.70
C ILE A 125 0.63 5.67 8.61
N SER A 126 0.23 4.40 8.60
CA SER A 126 1.14 3.27 8.51
C SER A 126 1.93 3.27 7.21
N ALA A 127 1.32 3.61 6.07
CA ALA A 127 2.01 3.74 4.80
C ALA A 127 3.12 4.81 4.85
N VAL A 128 2.83 6.00 5.36
CA VAL A 128 3.84 7.07 5.51
C VAL A 128 4.97 6.64 6.45
N LEU A 129 4.62 6.05 7.61
CA LEU A 129 5.61 5.54 8.56
C LEU A 129 6.49 4.46 7.93
N MET A 130 5.89 3.52 7.19
CA MET A 130 6.60 2.44 6.50
C MET A 130 7.54 2.99 5.42
N SER A 131 7.11 3.96 4.62
CA SER A 131 7.97 4.60 3.61
C SER A 131 9.20 5.22 4.26
N ILE A 132 9.03 6.06 5.29
CA ILE A 132 10.16 6.71 6.00
C ILE A 132 11.07 5.66 6.64
N ALA A 133 10.48 4.64 7.27
CA ALA A 133 11.22 3.61 7.96
C ALA A 133 12.06 2.73 7.02
N VAL A 134 11.51 2.35 5.86
CA VAL A 134 12.24 1.59 4.83
C VAL A 134 13.41 2.41 4.30
N PHE A 135 13.22 3.71 3.97
CA PHE A 135 14.36 4.54 3.53
C PHE A 135 15.42 4.69 4.61
N THR A 136 15.00 4.86 5.87
CA THR A 136 15.95 4.95 7.00
C THR A 136 16.76 3.67 7.13
N LEU A 137 16.11 2.50 7.10
CA LEU A 137 16.76 1.21 7.15
C LEU A 137 17.76 1.03 5.97
N LEU A 138 17.32 1.29 4.73
CA LEU A 138 18.14 1.03 3.55
C LEU A 138 19.34 1.99 3.41
N MET A 139 19.24 3.22 3.93
CA MET A 139 20.31 4.23 3.85
C MET A 139 21.27 4.21 5.05
N THR A 140 20.77 3.86 6.25
CA THR A 140 21.53 4.01 7.50
C THR A 140 21.74 2.72 8.27
N ASP A 141 21.11 1.62 7.85
CA ASP A 141 21.10 0.32 8.55
C ASP A 141 20.49 0.36 9.95
N ILE A 142 19.78 1.45 10.29
CA ILE A 142 19.05 1.59 11.55
C ILE A 142 17.69 0.89 11.43
N SER A 143 17.52 -0.25 12.08
CA SER A 143 16.29 -1.06 11.95
C SER A 143 15.16 -0.72 12.91
N LEU A 144 15.41 0.04 13.98
CA LEU A 144 14.38 0.38 14.96
C LEU A 144 13.12 1.03 14.34
N PRO A 145 13.22 2.04 13.46
CA PRO A 145 12.05 2.64 12.82
C PRO A 145 11.25 1.62 11.99
N PHE A 146 11.95 0.72 11.29
CA PHE A 146 11.32 -0.34 10.49
C PHE A 146 10.55 -1.32 11.36
N ARG A 147 11.13 -1.78 12.47
CA ARG A 147 10.46 -2.67 13.43
C ARG A 147 9.21 -2.03 14.02
N CYS A 148 9.30 -0.77 14.43
CA CYS A 148 8.14 -0.02 14.93
C CYS A 148 7.04 0.12 13.87
N ALA A 149 7.40 0.51 12.64
CA ALA A 149 6.46 0.63 11.53
C ALA A 149 5.80 -0.71 11.17
N ALA A 150 6.55 -1.82 11.22
CA ALA A 150 6.02 -3.16 10.99
C ALA A 150 4.94 -3.56 12.04
N LEU A 151 5.18 -3.25 13.31
CA LEU A 151 4.19 -3.49 14.37
C LEU A 151 2.94 -2.61 14.20
N VAL A 152 3.10 -1.35 13.84
CA VAL A 152 1.97 -0.46 13.53
C VAL A 152 1.16 -1.02 12.34
N GLN A 153 1.84 -1.46 11.28
CA GLN A 153 1.20 -2.07 10.12
C GLN A 153 0.42 -3.33 10.49
N ALA A 154 0.96 -4.17 11.37
CA ALA A 154 0.26 -5.36 11.88
C ALA A 154 -1.01 -4.99 12.66
N LEU A 155 -0.96 -3.95 13.50
CA LEU A 155 -2.14 -3.45 14.22
C LEU A 155 -3.23 -2.94 13.27
N VAL A 156 -2.83 -2.22 12.22
CA VAL A 156 -3.75 -1.75 11.17
C VAL A 156 -4.37 -2.92 10.42
N ALA A 157 -3.58 -3.95 10.07
CA ALA A 157 -4.10 -5.15 9.42
C ALA A 157 -5.13 -5.88 10.30
N CYS A 158 -4.88 -5.98 11.61
CA CYS A 158 -5.86 -6.50 12.57
C CYS A 158 -7.14 -5.65 12.58
N GLU A 159 -7.04 -4.31 12.50
CA GLU A 159 -8.19 -3.42 12.36
C GLU A 159 -8.99 -3.73 11.09
N GLU A 160 -8.34 -3.88 9.94
CA GLU A 160 -8.97 -4.16 8.65
C GLU A 160 -9.66 -5.53 8.61
N VAL A 161 -9.05 -6.55 9.22
CA VAL A 161 -9.67 -7.87 9.39
C VAL A 161 -10.90 -7.75 10.31
N ALA A 162 -10.80 -7.02 11.42
CA ALA A 162 -11.95 -6.81 12.31
C ALA A 162 -13.10 -6.04 11.63
N ILE A 163 -12.78 -5.07 10.77
CA ILE A 163 -13.76 -4.36 9.92
C ILE A 163 -14.43 -5.35 8.96
N THR A 164 -13.63 -6.15 8.26
CA THR A 164 -14.12 -7.19 7.35
C THR A 164 -15.09 -8.13 8.06
N LEU A 165 -14.74 -8.58 9.25
CA LEU A 165 -15.55 -9.52 10.03
C LEU A 165 -16.88 -8.91 10.51
N LYS A 166 -16.96 -7.58 10.66
CA LYS A 166 -18.15 -6.88 11.18
C LYS A 166 -19.06 -6.27 10.11
N LEU A 167 -18.59 -6.13 8.87
CA LEU A 167 -19.35 -5.53 7.78
C LEU A 167 -20.33 -6.53 7.14
N PRO A 168 -21.63 -6.18 6.98
CA PRO A 168 -22.58 -7.04 6.26
C PRO A 168 -22.30 -7.08 4.75
N GLU A 169 -21.82 -5.97 4.17
CA GLU A 169 -21.47 -5.84 2.76
C GLU A 169 -20.16 -5.05 2.60
N LEU A 170 -19.42 -5.30 1.51
CA LEU A 170 -18.17 -4.60 1.21
C LEU A 170 -18.42 -3.10 0.98
N LYS A 171 -17.87 -2.26 1.84
CA LYS A 171 -17.90 -0.79 1.72
C LYS A 171 -16.46 -0.25 1.75
N SER A 172 -16.06 0.47 0.70
CA SER A 172 -14.69 0.99 0.53
C SER A 172 -14.38 2.21 1.44
N ASN A 173 -15.42 2.91 1.91
CA ASN A 173 -15.32 4.15 2.69
C ASN A 173 -15.48 3.96 4.22
N VAL A 174 -14.82 2.96 4.78
CA VAL A 174 -14.79 2.75 6.24
C VAL A 174 -13.55 3.44 6.82
N ARG A 175 -13.79 4.52 7.58
CA ARG A 175 -12.74 5.36 8.17
C ARG A 175 -12.02 4.71 9.36
N SER A 176 -12.69 3.83 10.09
CA SER A 176 -12.20 3.04 11.24
C SER A 176 -13.28 2.06 11.72
N VAL A 177 -12.94 1.04 12.53
CA VAL A 177 -13.89 0.13 13.22
C VAL A 177 -15.02 0.87 13.93
N TRP A 178 -14.75 2.04 14.50
CA TRP A 178 -15.75 2.85 15.20
C TRP A 178 -16.85 3.38 14.27
N HIS A 179 -16.55 3.57 12.98
CA HIS A 179 -17.52 4.00 11.98
C HIS A 179 -18.52 2.88 11.64
N VAL A 180 -18.09 1.60 11.74
CA VAL A 180 -18.92 0.43 11.47
C VAL A 180 -20.09 0.32 12.47
N LYS A 181 -19.87 0.62 13.76
CA LYS A 181 -20.94 0.65 14.77
C LYS A 181 -22.04 1.66 14.44
N LYS A 182 -21.70 2.79 13.80
CA LYS A 182 -22.66 3.84 13.40
C LYS A 182 -23.51 3.46 12.18
N ILE A 183 -22.94 2.68 11.25
CA ILE A 183 -23.65 2.17 10.06
C ILE A 183 -24.65 1.08 10.48
N ASN A 184 -24.23 0.14 11.32
CA ASN A 184 -25.09 -0.95 11.79
C ASN A 184 -26.32 -0.47 12.60
N ASN A 185 -26.20 0.67 13.29
CA ASN A 185 -27.30 1.29 14.03
C ASN A 185 -28.29 2.08 13.14
N ARG A 186 -27.94 2.38 11.89
CA ARG A 186 -28.88 3.01 10.93
C ARG A 186 -29.70 1.95 10.19
N ASP A 187 -29.10 0.84 9.79
CA ASP A 187 -29.83 -0.26 9.11
C ASP A 187 -30.86 -0.92 10.05
N ARG A 188 -30.56 -1.04 11.35
CA ARG A 188 -31.52 -1.54 12.37
C ARG A 188 -32.67 -0.60 12.72
N ARG A 189 -32.66 0.67 12.27
CA ARG A 189 -33.78 1.62 12.49
C ARG A 189 -34.77 1.65 11.33
N HIS A 190 -34.49 0.93 10.25
CA HIS A 190 -35.32 0.85 9.05
C HIS A 190 -35.86 -0.56 8.76
N THR A 191 -35.76 -1.47 9.74
CA THR A 191 -36.44 -2.77 9.82
C THR A 191 -37.36 -2.77 11.02
#